data_AF-A0A0B3BRF6-F1
#
_entry.id   AF-A0A0B3BRF6-F1
#
_cell.length_a   1.000
_cell.length_b   1.000
_cell.length_c   1.000
_cell.angle_alpha   90.00
_cell.angle_beta   90.00
_cell.angle_gamma   90.00
#
_symmetry.space_group_name_H-M   'P 1'
#
loop_
_entity.id
_entity.type
_entity.pdbx_description
1 polymer ?
#
loop_
_entity_poly.entity_id
_entity_poly.type
_entity_poly.pdbx_seq_one_letter_code
_entity_poly.pdbx_strand_id
1 'polypeptide(L)'
;MGIFIVIVFLVLTALQVYIDFQLLNVADRITKMLQPYGITPTFNNTLILWDLRVNLILLIIVLILGIVIAVINLKQGLRKDVDTCKKAMHWMDKEKTGSA
;
A
#
# COMPACT_ATOMS: atom_id res chain seq x y z
N MET A 1 -10.82 -1.30 10.42
CA MET A 1 -10.89 -0.07 9.59
C MET A 1 -9.56 0.27 8.91
N GLY A 2 -8.41 0.27 9.60
CA GLY A 2 -7.11 0.65 8.98
C GLY A 2 -6.69 -0.16 7.75
N ILE A 3 -6.90 -1.49 7.74
CA ILE A 3 -6.54 -2.36 6.61
C ILE A 3 -7.37 -2.04 5.35
N PHE A 4 -8.65 -1.69 5.52
CA PHE A 4 -9.54 -1.36 4.41
C PHE A 4 -9.08 -0.08 3.69
N ILE A 5 -8.63 0.93 4.43
CA ILE A 5 -8.09 2.17 3.88
C ILE A 5 -6.84 1.89 3.05
N VAL A 6 -5.94 1.02 3.54
CA VAL A 6 -4.72 0.63 2.82
C VAL A 6 -5.06 -0.07 1.50
N ILE A 7 -6.04 -0.98 1.51
CA ILE A 7 -6.48 -1.70 0.31
C ILE A 7 -7.08 -0.73 -0.72
N VAL A 8 -7.97 0.17 -0.30
CA VAL A 8 -8.57 1.17 -1.19
C VAL A 8 -7.49 2.06 -1.81
N PHE A 9 -6.52 2.51 -1.01
CA PHE A 9 -5.41 3.32 -1.50
C PHE A 9 -4.56 2.57 -2.54
N LEU A 10 -4.23 1.30 -2.28
CA LEU A 10 -3.47 0.47 -3.22
C LEU A 10 -4.20 0.30 -4.56
N VAL A 11 -5.52 0.06 -4.53
CA VAL A 11 -6.33 -0.08 -5.74
C VAL A 11 -6.36 1.23 -6.54
N LEU A 12 -6.52 2.37 -5.86
CA LEU A 12 -6.52 3.68 -6.52
C LEU A 12 -5.16 3.98 -7.18
N THR A 13 -4.06 3.73 -6.48
CA THR A 13 -2.71 3.96 -7.05
C THR A 13 -2.42 3.01 -8.22
N ALA A 14 -2.82 1.74 -8.13
CA ALA A 14 -2.68 0.79 -9.23
C ALA A 14 -3.50 1.21 -10.47
N LEU A 15 -4.71 1.71 -10.25
CA LEU A 15 -5.56 2.24 -11.32
C LEU A 15 -4.92 3.47 -11.98
N GLN A 16 -4.33 4.36 -11.19
CA GLN A 16 -3.62 5.55 -11.69
C GLN A 16 -2.43 5.18 -12.59
N VAL A 17 -1.57 4.27 -12.13
CA VAL A 17 -0.44 3.75 -12.93
C VAL A 17 -0.91 3.11 -14.24
N TYR A 18 -2.04 2.39 -14.21
CA TYR A 18 -2.62 1.79 -15.41
C TYR A 18 -3.08 2.86 -16.41
N ILE A 19 -3.77 3.90 -15.95
CA ILE A 19 -4.24 5.01 -16.78
C ILE A 19 -3.07 5.74 -17.43
N ASP A 20 -2.01 6.04 -16.68
CA ASP A 20 -0.80 6.71 -17.18
C ASP A 20 -0.12 5.90 -18.28
N PHE A 21 -0.04 4.58 -18.11
CA PHE A 21 0.54 3.68 -19.11
C PHE A 21 -0.29 3.64 -20.40
N GLN A 22 -1.62 3.62 -20.28
CA GLN A 22 -2.51 3.66 -21.43
C GLN A 22 -2.44 5.01 -22.16
N LEU A 23 -2.34 6.12 -21.43
CA LEU A 23 -2.15 7.46 -22.00
C LEU A 23 -0.85 7.53 -22.83
N LEU A 24 0.26 6.99 -22.32
CA LEU A 24 1.53 6.90 -23.07
C LEU A 24 1.37 6.08 -24.36
N ASN A 25 0.71 4.93 -24.29
CA ASN A 25 0.52 4.04 -25.44
C ASN A 25 -0.41 4.68 -26.51
N VAL A 26 -1.46 5.37 -26.07
CA VAL A 26 -2.35 6.13 -26.95
C VAL A 26 -1.62 7.31 -27.60
N ALA A 27 -0.82 8.06 -26.84
CA ALA A 27 0.00 9.16 -27.37
C ALA A 27 0.98 8.67 -28.45
N ASP A 28 1.65 7.54 -28.23
CA ASP A 28 2.56 6.93 -29.21
C ASP A 28 1.80 6.49 -30.48
N ARG A 29 0.62 5.87 -30.32
CA ARG A 29 -0.21 5.44 -31.44
C ARG A 29 -0.74 6.61 -32.26
N ILE A 30 -1.19 7.69 -31.63
CA ILE A 30 -1.64 8.91 -32.30
C ILE A 30 -0.47 9.56 -33.04
N THR A 31 0.71 9.62 -32.43
CA THR A 31 1.92 10.16 -33.07
C THR A 31 2.24 9.39 -34.35
N LYS A 32 2.21 8.06 -34.33
CA LYS A 32 2.44 7.21 -35.51
C LYS A 32 1.37 7.39 -36.60
N MET A 33 0.12 7.62 -36.22
CA MET A 33 -0.97 7.87 -37.19
C MET A 33 -0.86 9.24 -37.86
N LEU A 34 -0.37 10.26 -37.14
CA LEU A 34 -0.28 11.64 -37.63
C LEU A 34 1.05 11.95 -38.33
N GLN A 35 2.09 11.16 -38.07
CA GLN A 35 3.40 11.24 -38.74
C GLN A 35 3.32 11.28 -40.28
N PRO A 36 2.52 10.45 -40.99
CA PRO A 36 2.40 10.53 -42.45
C PRO A 36 1.70 11.81 -42.95
N TYR A 37 0.98 12.53 -42.08
CA TYR A 37 0.35 13.82 -42.39
C TYR A 37 1.28 15.02 -42.10
N GLY A 38 2.53 14.77 -41.68
CA GLY A 38 3.47 15.83 -41.30
C GLY A 38 3.13 16.53 -39.99
N ILE A 39 2.17 15.99 -39.22
CA ILE A 39 1.74 16.52 -37.94
C ILE A 39 2.47 15.73 -36.85
N THR A 40 3.41 16.36 -36.16
CA THR A 40 4.08 15.78 -35.00
C THR A 40 3.41 16.33 -33.74
N PRO A 41 2.43 15.63 -33.16
CA PRO A 41 1.80 16.09 -31.93
C PRO A 41 2.85 16.12 -30.81
N THR A 42 3.03 17.28 -30.19
CA THR A 42 3.94 17.45 -29.05
C THR A 42 3.23 16.97 -27.79
N PHE A 43 3.14 15.66 -27.62
CA PHE A 43 2.67 15.09 -26.36
C PHE A 43 3.74 15.35 -25.28
N ASN A 44 3.35 15.99 -24.18
CA ASN A 44 4.23 16.23 -23.05
C ASN A 44 4.44 14.93 -22.25
N ASN A 45 5.12 13.97 -22.87
CA ASN A 45 5.45 12.68 -22.28
C ASN A 45 6.29 12.84 -21.00
N THR A 46 7.00 13.95 -20.86
CA THR A 46 7.75 14.30 -19.65
C THR A 46 6.83 14.42 -18.44
N LEU A 47 5.64 14.98 -18.61
CA LEU A 47 4.67 15.19 -17.53
C LEU A 47 4.05 13.85 -17.08
N ILE A 48 3.70 12.98 -18.03
CA ILE A 48 3.16 11.65 -17.75
C ILE A 48 4.22 10.75 -17.10
N LEU A 49 5.48 10.79 -17.58
CA LEU A 49 6.57 10.05 -16.94
C LEU A 49 6.84 10.53 -15.51
N TRP A 50 6.69 11.83 -15.26
CA TRP A 50 6.89 12.40 -13.94
C TRP A 50 5.77 11.95 -12.98
N ASP A 51 4.52 11.97 -13.44
CA ASP A 51 3.36 11.52 -12.67
C ASP A 51 3.46 10.01 -12.34
N LEU A 52 3.89 9.19 -13.31
CA LEU A 52 4.14 7.76 -13.12
C LEU A 52 5.22 7.51 -12.05
N ARG A 53 6.31 8.30 -12.06
CA ARG A 53 7.39 8.19 -11.06
C ARG A 53 6.89 8.56 -9.66
N VAL A 54 6.09 9.63 -9.55
CA VAL A 54 5.52 10.05 -8.26
C VAL A 54 4.53 9.01 -7.74
N ASN A 55 3.65 8.47 -8.58
CA ASN A 55 2.71 7.41 -8.21
C ASN A 55 3.43 6.13 -7.75
N LEU A 56 4.52 5.74 -8.41
CA LEU A 56 5.34 4.60 -7.98
C LEU A 56 6.00 4.84 -6.61
N ILE A 57 6.53 6.04 -6.36
CA ILE A 57 7.11 6.39 -5.06
C ILE A 57 6.02 6.38 -3.97
N LEU A 58 4.85 6.92 -4.27
CA LEU A 58 3.71 6.94 -3.35
C LEU A 58 3.25 5.51 -3.00
N LEU A 59 3.21 4.61 -3.98
CA LEU A 59 2.89 3.20 -3.79
C LEU A 59 3.87 2.54 -2.80
N ILE A 60 5.18 2.78 -2.95
CA ILE A 60 6.22 2.24 -2.06
C ILE A 60 6.02 2.74 -0.64
N ILE A 61 5.75 4.05 -0.45
CA ILE A 61 5.51 4.64 0.87
C ILE A 61 4.29 3.99 1.53
N VAL A 62 3.19 3.82 0.80
CA VAL A 62 1.97 3.17 1.31
C VAL A 62 2.23 1.71 1.70
N LEU A 63 2.99 0.96 0.90
CA LEU A 63 3.38 -0.41 1.23
C LEU A 63 4.19 -0.49 2.54
N ILE A 64 5.18 0.40 2.72
CA ILE A 64 5.97 0.45 3.94
C ILE A 64 5.09 0.78 5.15
N LEU A 65 4.21 1.78 5.04
CA LEU A 65 3.27 2.13 6.11
C LEU A 65 2.33 0.96 6.45
N GLY A 66 1.83 0.24 5.45
CA GLY A 66 1.01 -0.96 5.63
C GLY A 66 1.74 -2.05 6.43
N ILE A 67 3.00 -2.33 6.09
CA ILE A 67 3.84 -3.30 6.82
C ILE A 67 4.06 -2.85 8.26
N VAL A 68 4.38 -1.58 8.49
CA VAL A 68 4.60 -1.03 9.84
C VAL A 68 3.34 -1.19 10.71
N ILE A 69 2.16 -0.88 10.16
CA ILE A 69 0.88 -1.04 10.86
C ILE A 69 0.62 -2.52 11.18
N ALA A 70 0.88 -3.43 10.24
CA ALA A 70 0.72 -4.86 10.46
C ALA A 70 1.64 -5.39 11.58
N VAL A 71 2.91 -4.97 11.59
CA VAL A 71 3.89 -5.35 12.62
C VAL A 71 3.48 -4.83 14.00
N ILE A 72 3.00 -3.59 14.09
CA ILE A 72 2.52 -3.02 15.36
C ILE A 72 1.32 -3.82 15.88
N ASN A 73 0.35 -4.13 15.03
CA ASN A 73 -0.83 -4.91 15.41
C ASN A 73 -0.45 -6.33 15.89
N LEU A 74 0.49 -6.98 15.19
CA LEU A 74 1.01 -8.29 15.58
C LEU A 74 1.68 -8.23 16.97
N LYS A 75 2.51 -7.20 17.20
CA LYS A 75 3.20 -7.00 18.48
C LYS A 75 2.26 -6.68 19.63
N GLN A 76 1.17 -5.96 19.38
CA GLN A 76 0.13 -5.69 20.38
C GLN A 76 -0.70 -6.94 20.70
N GLY A 77 -1.02 -7.76 19.71
CA GLY A 77 -1.67 -9.05 19.90
C GLY A 77 -0.84 -9.98 20.79
N LEU A 78 0.44 -10.18 20.42
CA LEU A 78 1.36 -11.03 21.16
C LEU A 78 1.53 -10.58 22.62
N ARG A 79 1.56 -9.26 22.87
CA ARG A 79 1.68 -8.71 24.21
C ARG A 79 0.44 -9.01 25.07
N LYS A 80 -0.76 -8.93 24.49
CA LYS A 80 -2.01 -9.31 25.18
C LYS A 80 -2.05 -10.79 25.53
N ASP A 81 -1.58 -11.66 24.65
CA ASP A 81 -1.55 -13.10 24.90
C ASP A 81 -0.58 -13.44 26.04
N VAL A 82 0.60 -12.82 26.06
CA VAL A 82 1.58 -12.96 27.15
C VAL A 82 1.02 -12.47 28.49
N ASP A 83 0.35 -11.32 28.52
CA ASP A 83 -0.25 -10.78 29.75
C ASP A 83 -1.39 -11.68 30.26
N THR A 84 -2.17 -12.26 29.36
CA THR A 84 -3.25 -13.19 29.70
C THR A 84 -2.69 -14.49 30.27
N CYS A 85 -1.65 -15.04 29.65
CA CYS A 85 -0.94 -16.23 30.13
C CYS A 85 -0.32 -15.99 31.51
N LYS A 86 0.31 -14.82 31.72
CA LYS A 86 0.90 -14.44 33.02
C LYS A 86 -0.17 -14.34 34.12
N LYS A 87 -1.34 -13.77 33.82
CA LYS A 87 -2.46 -13.74 34.78
C LYS A 87 -2.95 -15.15 35.10
N ALA A 88 -3.15 -16.02 34.10
CA ALA A 88 -3.60 -17.39 34.31
C ALA A 88 -2.62 -18.19 35.20
N MET A 89 -1.31 -18.00 34.99
CA MET A 89 -0.27 -18.63 35.79
C MET A 89 -0.32 -18.17 37.25
N HIS A 90 -0.56 -16.88 37.50
CA HIS A 90 -0.71 -16.33 38.86
C HIS A 90 -1.97 -16.85 39.57
N TRP A 91 -3.06 -17.11 38.85
CA TRP A 91 -4.25 -17.75 39.43
C TRP A 91 -3.98 -19.20 39.83
N MET A 92 -3.33 -19.99 38.97
CA MET A 92 -2.94 -21.38 39.30
C MET A 92 -1.97 -21.45 40.48
N ASP A 93 -1.06 -20.48 40.60
CA ASP A 93 -0.12 -20.42 41.73
C ASP A 93 -0.82 -20.06 43.04
N LYS A 94 -1.83 -19.17 43.01
CA LYS A 94 -2.70 -18.89 44.17
C LYS A 94 -3.53 -20.10 44.60
N GLU A 95 -4.03 -20.88 43.64
CA GLU A 95 -4.81 -22.09 43.92
C GLU A 95 -3.93 -23.20 44.51
N LYS A 96 -2.68 -23.34 44.05
CA LYS A 96 -1.70 -24.29 44.62
C LYS A 96 -1.15 -23.89 45.99
N THR A 97 -1.05 -22.60 46.29
CA THR A 97 -0.52 -22.12 47.57
C THR A 97 -1.58 -22.00 48.68
N GLY A 98 -2.86 -22.27 48.39
CA GLY A 98 -3.86 -22.58 49.40
C GLY A 98 -4.08 -21.48 50.46
N SER A 99 -4.14 -20.21 50.07
CA SER A 99 -4.69 -19.19 50.97
C SER A 99 -6.20 -19.07 50.72
N ALA A 100 -6.94 -19.92 51.43
CA ALA A 100 -8.30 -19.62 51.87
C ALA A 100 -8.30 -18.44 52.86
#